data_AF-A0A3B9NUS9-F1
#
_entry.id   AF-A0A3B9NUS9-F1
#
_cell.length_a   1.000
_cell.length_b   1.000
_cell.length_c   1.000
_cell.angle_alpha   90.00
_cell.angle_beta   90.00
_cell.angle_gamma   90.00
#
_symmetry.space_group_name_H-M   'P 1'
#
loop_
_entity.id
_entity.type
_entity.pdbx_description
1 polymer ?
#
loop_
_entity_poly.entity_id
_entity_poly.type
_entity_poly.pdbx_seq_one_letter_code
_entity_poly.pdbx_strand_id
1 'polypeptide(L)' 'MRQTLEQWLDYIGGLHPITWDLTLDRVSEVAQRLGVVKPARQVVLVAGTNGKGSCCEALADLATSAGGSFGVT' A
#
# COMPACT_ATOMS: atom_id res chain seq x y z
N MET A 1 25.78 1.65 0.77
CA MET A 1 25.44 3.04 0.40
C MET A 1 23.94 3.21 0.53
N ARG A 2 23.43 4.33 1.05
CA ARG A 2 21.99 4.62 0.98
C ARG A 2 21.67 5.02 -0.45
N GLN A 3 20.61 4.43 -1.02
CA GLN A 3 20.07 4.84 -2.30
C GLN A 3 19.15 6.06 -2.10
N THR A 4 19.09 6.96 -3.09
CA THR A 4 18.09 8.05 -3.11
C THR A 4 16.71 7.50 -3.46
N LEU A 5 15.66 8.32 -3.30
CA LEU A 5 14.31 7.95 -3.71
C LEU A 5 14.26 7.62 -5.21
N GLU A 6 14.89 8.46 -6.02
CA GLU A 6 14.96 8.30 -7.47
C GLU A 6 15.63 6.98 -7.85
N GLN A 7 16.75 6.64 -7.21
CA GLN A 7 17.45 5.37 -7.44
C GLN A 7 16.59 4.15 -7.08
N TRP A 8 15.79 4.24 -6.02
CA TRP A 8 14.84 3.19 -5.66
C TRP A 8 13.69 3.07 -6.67
N LEU A 9 13.15 4.20 -7.14
CA LEU A 9 12.09 4.24 -8.15
C LEU A 9 12.57 3.64 -9.48
N ASP A 10 13.78 4.00 -9.93
CA ASP A 10 14.39 3.44 -11.14
C ASP A 10 14.59 1.92 -11.01
N TYR A 11 15.09 1.47 -9.86
CA TYR A 11 15.29 0.06 -9.57
C TYR A 11 13.97 -0.73 -9.65
N ILE A 12 12.92 -0.31 -8.94
CA ILE A 12 11.63 -1.04 -8.95
C ILE A 12 10.91 -0.93 -10.31
N GLY A 13 11.07 0.17 -11.03
CA GLY A 13 10.51 0.36 -12.37
C GLY A 13 11.11 -0.59 -13.41
N GLY A 14 12.38 -0.97 -13.24
CA GLY A 14 13.06 -1.97 -14.09
C GLY A 14 12.76 -3.42 -13.71
N LEU A 15 12.23 -3.68 -12.52
CA LEU A 15 11.91 -5.01 -12.01
C LEU A 15 10.49 -5.43 -12.42
N HIS A 16 10.19 -5.75 -13.68
CA HIS A 16 9.10 -6.68 -14.05
C HIS A 16 8.99 -6.91 -15.58
N PRO A 17 9.33 -8.10 -16.11
CA PRO A 17 9.12 -8.46 -17.52
C PRO A 17 7.71 -9.02 -17.82
N ILE A 18 6.84 -9.14 -16.81
CA ILE A 18 5.44 -9.58 -16.97
C ILE A 18 4.55 -8.42 -16.55
N THR A 19 3.74 -7.92 -17.48
CA THR A 19 2.93 -6.71 -17.31
C THR A 19 1.86 -6.84 -16.23
N TRP A 20 1.41 -8.07 -15.91
CA TRP A 20 0.26 -8.29 -15.03
C TRP A 20 0.22 -9.71 -14.39
N ASP A 21 0.76 -9.86 -13.18
CA ASP A 21 0.61 -11.06 -12.33
C ASP A 21 -0.35 -10.74 -11.17
N LEU A 22 -1.56 -11.28 -11.22
CA LEU A 22 -2.62 -11.06 -10.22
C LEU A 22 -2.63 -12.11 -9.10
N THR A 23 -1.70 -13.06 -9.12
CA THR A 23 -1.58 -14.02 -8.03
C THR A 23 -1.02 -13.34 -6.78
N LEU A 24 -1.36 -13.87 -5.61
CA LEU A 24 -0.90 -13.30 -4.33
C LEU A 24 0.30 -14.04 -3.75
N ASP A 25 0.79 -15.12 -4.38
CA ASP A 25 1.73 -16.05 -3.75
C ASP A 25 3.05 -15.38 -3.36
N ARG A 26 3.71 -14.72 -4.32
CA ARG A 26 5.02 -14.07 -4.09
C ARG A 26 4.95 -12.93 -3.09
N VAL A 27 3.92 -12.07 -3.20
CA VAL A 27 3.78 -10.91 -2.30
C VAL A 27 3.34 -11.35 -0.90
N SER A 28 2.53 -12.41 -0.79
CA SER A 28 2.10 -12.96 0.51
C SER A 28 3.27 -13.58 1.27
N GLU A 29 4.17 -14.29 0.57
CA GLU A 29 5.39 -14.85 1.18
C GLU A 29 6.27 -13.74 1.78
N VAL A 30 6.48 -12.65 1.04
CA VAL A 30 7.26 -11.49 1.53
C VAL A 30 6.56 -10.82 2.72
N ALA A 31 5.24 -10.60 2.63
CA ALA A 31 4.47 -9.97 3.72
C ALA A 31 4.51 -10.79 5.01
N GLN A 32 4.45 -12.11 4.91
CA GLN A 32 4.59 -13.03 6.05
C GLN A 32 5.99 -12.94 6.67
N ARG A 33 7.05 -12.98 5.85
CA ARG A 33 8.45 -12.86 6.32
C ARG A 33 8.74 -11.54 7.02
N LEU A 34 8.14 -10.45 6.55
CA LEU A 34 8.27 -9.13 7.16
C LEU A 34 7.32 -8.90 8.35
N GLY A 35 6.35 -9.80 8.58
CA GLY A 35 5.36 -9.65 9.65
C GLY A 35 4.36 -8.51 9.42
N VAL A 36 4.12 -8.11 8.16
CA VAL A 36 3.30 -6.93 7.80
C VAL A 36 1.91 -7.27 7.27
N VAL A 37 1.47 -8.52 7.38
CA VAL A 37 0.15 -8.99 6.91
C VAL A 37 -1.00 -8.20 7.55
N LYS A 38 -0.80 -7.67 8.76
CA LYS A 38 -1.77 -6.82 9.48
C LYS A 38 -1.09 -5.53 9.94
N PRO A 39 -1.08 -4.46 9.12
CA PRO A 39 -0.33 -3.23 9.40
C PRO A 39 -0.93 -2.38 10.54
N ALA A 40 -2.21 -2.57 10.87
CA ALA A 40 -2.90 -1.84 11.92
C ALA A 40 -3.96 -2.71 12.62
N ARG A 41 -4.44 -2.26 13.79
CA ARG A 41 -5.53 -2.94 14.53
C ARG A 41 -6.79 -3.08 13.68
N GLN A 42 -7.11 -2.04 12.91
CA GLN A 42 -8.25 -1.97 12.01
C GLN A 42 -7.75 -1.58 10.61
N VAL A 43 -8.24 -2.29 9.59
CA VAL A 43 -7.89 -2.08 8.18
C VAL A 43 -9.18 -1.90 7.40
N VAL A 44 -9.24 -0.87 6.57
CA VAL A 44 -10.33 -0.62 5.62
C VAL A 44 -9.76 -0.80 4.22
N LEU A 45 -10.29 -1.76 3.46
CA LEU A 45 -9.89 -2.00 2.07
C LEU A 45 -10.93 -1.39 1.12
N VAL A 46 -10.51 -0.42 0.32
CA VAL A 46 -11.39 0.27 -0.65
C VAL A 46 -11.10 -0.23 -2.06
N ALA A 47 -12.04 -1.01 -2.62
CA ALA A 47 -12.01 -1.47 -4.00
C ALA A 47 -13.07 -0.76 -4.86
N GLY A 48 -12.85 -0.69 -6.17
CA GLY A 48 -13.81 -0.12 -7.11
C GLY A 48 -13.15 0.48 -8.35
N THR A 49 -13.94 0.70 -9.40
CA THR A 49 -13.43 1.30 -10.65
C THR A 49 -13.07 2.77 -10.45
N ASN A 50 -13.98 3.54 -9.86
CA ASN A 50 -13.83 4.98 -9.63
C ASN A 50 -13.98 5.32 -8.14
N GLY A 51 -13.42 6.45 -7.71
CA GLY A 51 -13.65 7.00 -6.35
C GLY A 51 -12.84 6.38 -5.21
N LYS A 52 -11.89 5.48 -5.47
CA LYS A 52 -11.03 4.86 -4.44
C LYS A 52 -10.25 5.92 -3.64
N GLY A 53 -9.57 6.82 -4.34
CA GLY A 53 -8.76 7.88 -3.72
C GLY A 53 -9.60 8.84 -2.88
N SER A 54 -10.68 9.38 -3.45
CA SER A 54 -11.58 10.29 -2.73
C SER A 54 -12.28 9.63 -1.54
N CYS A 55 -12.61 8.34 -1.62
CA CYS A 55 -13.13 7.59 -0.48
C CYS A 55 -12.08 7.42 0.63
N CYS A 56 -10.83 7.09 0.28
CA CYS A 56 -9.72 7.02 1.25
C CYS A 56 -9.46 8.38 1.92
N GLU A 57 -9.49 9.47 1.16
CA GLU A 57 -9.34 10.83 1.71
C GLU A 57 -10.48 11.18 2.66
N ALA A 58 -11.73 10.90 2.30
CA ALA A 58 -12.87 11.13 3.19
C ALA A 58 -12.75 10.33 4.51
N LEU A 59 -12.24 9.09 4.45
CA LEU A 59 -11.97 8.29 5.66
C LEU A 59 -10.83 8.88 6.49
N ALA A 60 -9.79 9.40 5.85
CA ALA A 60 -8.68 10.08 6.52
C ALA A 60 -9.13 11.37 7.23
N ASP A 61 -9.99 12.16 6.61
CA ASP A 61 -10.55 13.37 7.20
C ASP A 61 -11.44 13.05 8.40
N LEU A 62 -12.25 11.99 8.31
CA LEU A 62 -13.04 11.49 9.44
C LEU A 62 -12.13 11.02 10.59
N ALA A 63 -11.08 10.27 10.29
CA ALA A 63 -10.13 9.80 11.30
C ALA A 63 -9.38 10.96 11.97
N THR A 64 -8.98 11.96 11.18
CA THR A 64 -8.36 13.20 11.67
C THR A 64 -9.31 13.94 12.61
N SER A 65 -10.57 14.11 12.20
CA SER A 65 -11.60 14.79 12.99
C SER A 65 -11.92 14.06 14.29
N ALA A 66 -11.78 12.73 14.30
CA ALA A 66 -11.92 11.89 15.49
C ALA A 66 -10.65 11.85 16.38
N GLY A 67 -9.56 12.54 16.00
CA GLY A 67 -8.29 12.53 16.73
C GLY A 67 -7.54 11.19 16.66
N GLY A 68 -7.84 10.35 15.67
CA GLY A 68 -7.23 9.04 15.49
C GLY A 68 -5.86 9.11 14.80
N SER A 69 -4.96 8.19 15.15
CA SER A 69 -3.77 7.89 14.34
C SER A 69 -4.17 6.97 13.19
N PHE A 70 -3.84 7.33 11.96
CA PHE A 70 -4.15 6.57 10.76
C PHE A 70 -3.01 6.62 9.75
N GLY A 71 -3.09 5.76 8.74
CA GLY A 71 -2.25 5.82 7.54
C GLY A 71 -3.10 5.54 6.31
N VAL A 72 -2.74 6.15 5.19
CA VAL A 72 -3.33 5.91 3.86
C VAL A 72 -2.21 5.45 2.94
N THR A 73 -2.48 4.42 2.13
CA THR A 73 -1.56 3.89 1.12
C THR A 73 -2.02 4.34 -0.26
#